data_AF-A0AB38DZG1-F1
#
_entry.id   AF-A0AB38DZG1-F1
#
_cell.length_a   1.000
_cell.length_b   1.000
_cell.length_c   1.000
_cell.angle_alpha   90.00
_cell.angle_beta   90.00
_cell.angle_gamma   90.00
#
_symmetry.space_group_name_H-M   'P 1'
#
loop_
_entity.id
_entity.type
_entity.pdbx_description
1 polymer ?
#
loop_
_entity_poly.entity_id
_entity_poly.type
_entity_poly.pdbx_seq_one_letter_code
_entity_poly.pdbx_strand_id
1 'polypeptide(L)'
;MSDPTKSATICEDPADGTTAYNHVPADYTGPCAMKYRGSSATYWAMFPTRADAMTAARMANRHDIGGYHNVEVHLPELAPADAETFDSADDWLMAY
;
A
#
# COMPACT_ATOMS: atom_id res chain seq x y z
N MET A 1 -14.79 24.57 2.27
CA MET A 1 -14.09 23.89 1.15
C MET A 1 -13.58 22.58 1.73
N SER A 2 -14.13 21.45 1.29
CA SER A 2 -13.70 20.13 1.78
C SER A 2 -12.52 19.69 0.93
N ASP A 3 -11.35 19.51 1.54
CA ASP A 3 -10.06 19.23 0.88
C ASP A 3 -10.14 18.01 -0.05
N PRO A 4 -9.52 18.06 -1.25
CA PRO A 4 -9.52 16.95 -2.17
C PRO A 4 -8.67 15.83 -1.56
N THR A 5 -9.30 14.69 -1.26
CA THR A 5 -8.60 13.43 -0.97
C THR A 5 -7.80 13.45 0.35
N LYS A 6 -8.47 13.36 1.50
CA LYS A 6 -7.81 13.13 2.80
C LYS A 6 -7.08 11.78 2.79
N SER A 7 -5.81 11.78 2.39
CA SER A 7 -4.89 10.66 2.65
C SER A 7 -4.48 10.70 4.12
N ALA A 8 -4.64 9.57 4.81
CA ALA A 8 -4.10 9.40 6.15
C ALA A 8 -2.71 8.76 6.07
N THR A 9 -1.74 9.28 6.80
CA THR A 9 -0.42 8.64 6.88
C THR A 9 -0.52 7.27 7.54
N ILE A 10 0.04 6.25 6.88
CA ILE A 10 0.20 4.90 7.44
C ILE A 10 1.47 4.86 8.30
N CYS A 11 2.60 5.23 7.70
CA CYS A 11 3.90 5.33 8.32
C CYS A 11 4.81 6.29 7.54
N GLU A 12 5.88 6.71 8.20
CA GLU A 12 7.01 7.40 7.60
C GLU A 12 8.27 6.60 7.94
N ASP A 13 9.16 6.37 6.98
CA ASP A 13 10.45 5.75 7.25
C ASP A 13 11.41 6.81 7.84
N PRO A 14 11.96 6.59 9.04
CA PRO A 14 12.83 7.57 9.70
C PRO A 14 14.19 7.74 9.00
N ALA A 15 14.61 6.83 8.11
CA ALA A 15 15.91 6.90 7.44
C ALA A 15 15.92 7.89 6.27
N ASP A 16 14.84 7.96 5.50
CA ASP A 16 14.75 8.79 4.29
C ASP A 16 13.51 9.72 4.23
N GLY A 17 12.62 9.63 5.23
CA GLY A 17 11.41 10.47 5.34
C GLY A 17 10.30 10.07 4.37
N THR A 18 10.40 8.92 3.71
CA THR A 18 9.37 8.47 2.76
C THR A 18 8.11 8.06 3.49
N THR A 19 6.95 8.47 2.99
CA THR A 19 5.66 8.26 3.66
C THR A 19 4.76 7.32 2.85
N ALA A 20 4.15 6.37 3.54
CA ALA A 20 3.06 5.56 3.00
C ALA A 20 1.70 6.18 3.35
N TYR A 21 0.77 6.17 2.40
CA TYR A 21 -0.53 6.82 2.54
C TYR A 21 -1.71 5.85 2.42
N ASN A 22 -2.77 6.12 3.17
CA ASN A 22 -4.05 5.42 3.12
C ASN A 22 -5.12 6.33 2.53
N HIS A 23 -5.73 5.92 1.42
CA HIS A 23 -6.87 6.57 0.77
C HIS A 23 -8.20 5.87 1.06
N VAL A 24 -8.17 4.76 1.80
CA VAL A 24 -9.35 3.97 2.13
C VAL A 24 -10.04 4.54 3.38
N PRO A 25 -11.39 4.62 3.40
CA PRO A 25 -12.15 5.05 4.58
C PRO A 25 -11.77 4.27 5.85
N ALA A 26 -11.77 4.97 6.99
CA ALA A 26 -11.28 4.39 8.25
C ALA A 26 -12.13 3.21 8.77
N ASP A 27 -13.42 3.19 8.42
CA ASP A 27 -14.42 2.17 8.77
C ASP A 27 -14.49 1.01 7.76
N TYR A 28 -13.79 1.12 6.63
CA TYR A 28 -13.73 0.05 5.65
C TYR A 28 -12.80 -1.08 6.12
N THR A 29 -13.25 -2.33 5.97
CA THR A 29 -12.51 -3.54 6.40
C THR A 29 -12.32 -4.57 5.29
N GLY A 30 -12.87 -4.30 4.09
CA GLY A 30 -12.83 -5.21 2.95
C GLY A 30 -11.48 -5.26 2.22
N PRO A 31 -11.47 -5.86 1.02
CA PRO A 31 -10.28 -5.97 0.19
C PRO A 31 -9.69 -4.61 -0.16
N CYS A 32 -8.37 -4.52 -0.22
CA CYS A 32 -7.68 -3.27 -0.56
C CYS A 32 -6.55 -3.56 -1.55
N ALA A 33 -6.16 -2.52 -2.28
CA ALA A 33 -5.04 -2.58 -3.19
C ALA A 33 -3.90 -1.69 -2.68
N MET A 34 -2.69 -2.25 -2.60
CA MET A 34 -1.47 -1.47 -2.39
C MET A 34 -0.84 -1.14 -3.74
N LYS A 35 -0.64 0.15 -4.00
CA LYS A 35 0.15 0.67 -5.10
C LYS A 35 1.52 1.08 -4.58
N TYR A 36 2.58 0.72 -5.28
CA TYR A 36 3.95 1.05 -4.90
C TYR A 36 4.83 1.22 -6.13
N ARG A 37 5.81 2.13 -6.06
CA ARG A 37 6.66 2.46 -7.21
C ARG A 37 8.08 1.95 -6.99
N GLY A 38 8.48 1.00 -7.83
CA GLY A 38 9.88 0.61 -7.98
C GLY A 38 10.66 1.56 -8.88
N SER A 39 11.93 1.26 -9.12
CA SER A 39 12.84 2.13 -9.89
C SER A 39 12.35 2.41 -11.33
N SER A 40 11.68 1.44 -11.96
CA SER A 40 11.28 1.49 -13.37
C SER A 40 9.78 1.31 -13.62
N ALA A 41 8.99 0.90 -12.62
CA ALA A 41 7.58 0.57 -12.80
C ALA A 41 6.73 0.88 -11.56
N THR A 42 5.42 0.98 -11.79
CA THR A 42 4.41 1.02 -10.72
C THR A 42 3.76 -0.35 -10.63
N TYR A 43 3.67 -0.88 -9.43
CA TYR A 43 3.10 -2.19 -9.13
C TYR A 43 1.84 -2.03 -8.29
N TRP A 44 0.99 -3.05 -8.36
CA TRP A 44 -0.24 -3.16 -7.59
C TRP A 44 -0.31 -4.56 -6.98
N ALA A 45 -0.69 -4.63 -5.70
CA ALA A 45 -0.91 -5.86 -4.98
C ALA A 45 -2.29 -5.82 -4.29
N MET A 46 -3.10 -6.85 -4.49
CA MET A 46 -4.43 -6.99 -3.91
C MET A 46 -4.36 -7.83 -2.63
N PHE A 47 -5.06 -7.38 -1.60
CA PHE A 47 -5.14 -8.05 -0.30
C PHE A 47 -6.60 -8.24 0.13
N PRO A 48 -6.93 -9.32 0.87
CA PRO A 48 -8.30 -9.61 1.27
C PRO A 48 -8.84 -8.64 2.33
N THR A 49 -7.97 -7.97 3.09
CA THR A 49 -8.37 -7.02 4.13
C THR A 49 -7.57 -5.74 4.09
N ARG A 50 -8.20 -4.67 4.62
CA ARG A 50 -7.50 -3.40 4.88
C ARG A 50 -6.30 -3.59 5.81
N ALA A 51 -6.40 -4.46 6.82
CA ALA A 51 -5.31 -4.68 7.78
C ALA A 51 -4.06 -5.25 7.10
N ASP A 52 -4.24 -6.20 6.19
CA ASP A 52 -3.15 -6.80 5.40
C ASP A 52 -2.51 -5.75 4.48
N ALA A 53 -3.32 -5.00 3.74
CA ALA A 53 -2.80 -3.95 2.86
C ALA A 53 -2.03 -2.85 3.63
N MET A 54 -2.52 -2.44 4.81
CA MET A 54 -1.79 -1.48 5.67
C MET A 54 -0.46 -2.05 6.14
N THR A 55 -0.41 -3.34 6.47
CA THR A 55 0.79 -4.02 6.98
C THR A 55 1.81 -4.21 5.85
N ALA A 56 1.37 -4.64 4.67
CA ALA A 56 2.20 -4.70 3.47
C ALA A 56 2.74 -3.31 3.11
N ALA A 57 1.93 -2.25 3.18
CA ALA A 57 2.38 -0.89 2.88
C ALA A 57 3.49 -0.39 3.81
N ARG A 58 3.42 -0.76 5.10
CA ARG A 58 4.50 -0.47 6.06
C ARG A 58 5.79 -1.18 5.69
N MET A 59 5.71 -2.45 5.27
CA MET A 59 6.88 -3.22 4.84
C MET A 59 7.46 -2.68 3.52
N ALA A 60 6.60 -2.39 2.55
CA ALA A 60 6.98 -1.85 1.25
C ALA A 60 7.71 -0.51 1.36
N ASN A 61 7.24 0.38 2.23
CA ASN A 61 7.85 1.71 2.43
C ASN A 61 9.15 1.66 3.25
N ARG A 62 9.43 0.56 3.95
CA ARG A 62 10.60 0.49 4.82
C ARG A 62 11.87 0.27 4.01
N HIS A 63 12.88 1.12 4.15
CA HIS A 63 14.09 1.18 3.33
C HIS A 63 14.92 -0.10 3.33
N ASP A 64 14.93 -0.85 4.45
CA ASP A 64 15.67 -2.10 4.63
C ASP A 64 14.83 -3.35 4.33
N ILE A 65 13.58 -3.18 3.89
CA ILE A 65 12.68 -4.28 3.49
C ILE A 65 12.27 -4.10 2.03
N GLY A 66 11.30 -3.23 1.76
CA GLY A 66 10.82 -2.98 0.39
C GLY A 66 11.54 -1.85 -0.32
N GLY A 67 11.94 -0.81 0.41
CA GLY A 67 12.61 0.37 -0.14
C GLY A 67 11.83 1.11 -1.22
N TYR A 68 10.51 0.94 -1.26
CA TYR A 68 9.66 1.55 -2.27
C TYR A 68 9.25 2.97 -1.88
N HIS A 69 9.12 3.81 -2.89
CA HIS A 69 8.62 5.17 -2.74
C HIS A 69 7.18 5.27 -3.24
N ASN A 70 6.44 6.26 -2.74
CA ASN A 70 5.03 6.51 -3.11
C ASN A 70 4.14 5.28 -2.87
N VAL A 71 4.25 4.68 -1.69
CA VAL A 71 3.39 3.58 -1.28
C VAL A 71 2.03 4.13 -0.88
N GLU A 72 0.97 3.63 -1.50
CA GLU A 72 -0.40 4.09 -1.29
C GLU A 72 -1.33 2.89 -1.19
N VAL A 73 -2.27 2.91 -0.24
CA VAL A 73 -3.34 1.93 -0.16
C VAL A 73 -4.66 2.56 -0.62
N HIS A 74 -5.31 1.86 -1.53
CA HIS A 74 -6.51 2.27 -2.26
C HIS A 74 -7.60 1.21 -2.15
N LEU A 75 -8.82 1.62 -2.52
CA LEU A 75 -9.92 0.69 -2.74
C LEU A 75 -9.60 -0.25 -3.93
N PRO A 76 -10.12 -1.49 -3.92
CA PRO A 76 -9.71 -2.54 -4.86
C PRO A 76 -10.09 -2.19 -6.31
N GLU A 77 -11.12 -1.38 -6.52
CA GLU A 77 -11.59 -0.96 -7.85
C GLU A 77 -10.62 -0.03 -8.58
N LEU A 78 -9.61 0.53 -7.88
CA LEU A 78 -8.57 1.36 -8.50
C LEU A 78 -7.39 0.55 -9.05
N ALA A 79 -7.28 -0.74 -8.68
CA ALA A 79 -6.22 -1.59 -9.19
C ALA A 79 -6.51 -2.05 -10.64
N PRO A 80 -5.46 -2.27 -11.46
CA PRO A 80 -5.59 -2.96 -12.73
C PRO A 80 -6.20 -4.36 -12.58
N ALA A 81 -6.91 -4.84 -13.61
CA ALA A 81 -7.58 -6.15 -13.57
C ALA A 81 -6.61 -7.34 -13.45
N ASP A 82 -5.34 -7.14 -13.79
CA ASP A 82 -4.25 -8.11 -13.71
C ASP A 82 -3.36 -7.91 -12.47
N ALA A 83 -3.77 -7.06 -11.51
CA ALA A 83 -3.04 -6.88 -10.27
C ALA A 83 -2.91 -8.21 -9.51
N GLU A 84 -1.69 -8.52 -9.08
CA GLU A 84 -1.40 -9.76 -8.37
C GLU A 84 -2.12 -9.77 -7.02
N THR A 85 -2.65 -10.93 -6.65
CA THR A 85 -3.42 -11.12 -5.41
C THR A 85 -2.64 -11.96 -4.43
N PHE A 86 -2.56 -11.48 -3.19
CA PHE A 86 -1.87 -12.13 -2.09
C PHE A 86 -2.86 -12.42 -0.96
N ASP A 87 -2.73 -13.58 -0.32
CA ASP A 87 -3.60 -13.98 0.78
C ASP A 87 -3.26 -13.21 2.08
N SER A 88 -2.04 -12.68 2.20
CA SER A 88 -1.57 -11.89 3.34
C SER A 88 -0.43 -10.93 2.99
N ALA A 89 -0.10 -10.03 3.92
CA ALA A 89 1.07 -9.16 3.81
C ALA A 89 2.40 -9.93 3.80
N ASP A 90 2.46 -11.05 4.53
CA ASP A 90 3.66 -11.91 4.60
C ASP A 90 3.86 -12.66 3.28
N ASP A 91 2.78 -13.13 2.64
CA ASP A 91 2.88 -13.77 1.32
C ASP A 91 3.42 -12.80 0.26
N TRP A 92 3.00 -11.54 0.32
CA TRP A 92 3.56 -10.49 -0.53
C TRP A 92 5.06 -10.29 -0.26
N LEU A 93 5.47 -10.24 1.00
CA LEU A 93 6.89 -10.07 1.35
C LEU A 93 7.74 -11.25 0.88
N MET A 94 7.22 -12.48 0.96
CA MET A 94 7.95 -13.68 0.55
C MET A 94 8.01 -13.86 -0.98
N ALA A 95 7.16 -13.16 -1.73
CA ALA A 95 7.17 -13.15 -3.19
C ALA A 95 8.17 -12.13 -3.78
N TYR A 96 8.72 -11.23 -2.96
CA TYR A 96 9.60 -10.14 -3.36
C TYR A 96 11.08 -10.38 -3.06
#